data_AF-A0A4Y7U2K3-F1
#
_entry.id   AF-A0A4Y7U2K3-F1
#
_cell.length_a   1.000
_cell.length_b   1.000
_cell.length_c   1.000
_cell.angle_alpha   90.00
_cell.angle_beta   90.00
_cell.angle_gamma   90.00
#
_symmetry.space_group_name_H-M   'P 1'
#
loop_
_entity.id
_entity.type
_entity.pdbx_description
1 polymer ?
#
loop_
_entity_poly.entity_id
_entity_poly.type
_entity_poly.pdbx_seq_one_letter_code
_entity_poly.pdbx_strand_id
1 'polypeptide(L)'
;FLRLVDGLIAMKDVSSLHNNALLKLLTSFFENLDLKEKLPTNFRKIIENYLDILTKTNQKPSAKALVFFEQWKDNASLKSLIKQILK
;
A
#
# COMPACT_ATOMS: atom_id res chain seq x y z
N PHE A 1 -4.89 13.62 -3.52
CA PHE A 1 -4.25 12.33 -3.17
C PHE A 1 -3.13 12.50 -2.16
N LEU A 2 -2.06 13.27 -2.44
CA LEU A 2 -0.92 13.43 -1.51
C LEU A 2 -1.32 13.76 -0.06
N ARG A 3 -2.17 14.78 0.16
CA ARG A 3 -2.64 15.15 1.50
C ARG A 3 -3.34 14.00 2.27
N LEU A 4 -4.06 13.13 1.55
CA LEU A 4 -4.68 11.94 2.16
C LEU A 4 -3.60 10.96 2.63
N VAL A 5 -2.61 10.67 1.77
CA VAL A 5 -1.49 9.79 2.11
C VAL A 5 -0.73 10.35 3.31
N ASP A 6 -0.43 11.66 3.31
CA ASP A 6 0.27 12.32 4.41
C ASP A 6 -0.49 12.23 5.74
N GLY A 7 -1.81 12.40 5.71
CA GLY A 7 -2.65 12.23 6.90
C GLY A 7 -2.68 10.78 7.40
N LEU A 8 -2.80 9.81 6.49
CA LEU A 8 -2.83 8.39 6.87
C LEU A 8 -1.52 7.93 7.49
N ILE A 9 -0.38 8.32 6.91
CA ILE A 9 0.93 7.87 7.37
C ILE A 9 1.38 8.59 8.65
N ALA A 10 0.73 9.69 9.05
CA ALA A 10 0.97 10.32 10.35
C ALA A 10 0.60 9.39 11.53
N MET A 11 -0.25 8.38 11.31
CA MET A 11 -0.57 7.35 12.30
C MET A 11 0.50 6.25 12.40
N LYS A 12 1.43 6.21 11.45
CA LYS A 12 2.48 5.20 11.41
C LYS A 12 3.45 5.40 12.56
N ASP A 13 3.87 4.31 13.19
CA ASP A 13 4.86 4.27 14.27
C ASP A 13 4.43 4.97 15.57
N VAL A 14 3.17 5.39 15.69
CA VAL A 14 2.60 5.92 16.95
C VAL A 14 2.52 4.83 18.01
N SER A 15 2.00 3.65 17.65
CA SER A 15 2.07 2.43 18.46
C SER A 15 1.80 1.19 17.61
N SER A 16 2.01 0.00 18.19
CA SER A 16 1.68 -1.27 17.53
C SER A 16 0.21 -1.37 17.13
N LEU A 17 -0.70 -0.82 17.94
CA LEU A 17 -2.13 -0.78 17.63
C LEU A 17 -2.42 0.09 16.40
N HIS A 18 -1.79 1.26 16.30
CA HIS A 18 -1.95 2.15 15.15
C HIS A 18 -1.38 1.53 13.88
N ASN A 19 -0.24 0.85 13.95
CA ASN A 19 0.33 0.14 12.79
C ASN A 19 -0.60 -0.96 12.28
N ASN A 20 -1.22 -1.73 13.17
CA ASN A 20 -2.21 -2.74 12.78
C ASN A 20 -3.49 -2.11 12.20
N ALA A 21 -3.97 -1.00 12.75
CA ALA A 21 -5.13 -0.29 12.22
C ALA A 21 -4.85 0.31 10.83
N LEU A 22 -3.68 0.93 10.66
CA LEU A 22 -3.23 1.47 9.39
C LEU A 22 -3.08 0.36 8.35
N LEU A 23 -2.54 -0.80 8.72
CA LEU A 23 -2.49 -1.96 7.82
C LEU A 23 -3.87 -2.38 7.34
N LYS A 24 -4.83 -2.54 8.25
CA LYS A 24 -6.21 -2.93 7.89
C LYS A 24 -6.85 -1.92 6.93
N LEU A 25 -6.65 -0.63 7.20
CA LEU A 25 -7.15 0.45 6.34
C LEU A 25 -6.52 0.38 4.95
N LEU A 26 -5.19 0.25 4.87
CA LEU A 26 -4.47 0.20 3.59
C LEU A 26 -4.79 -1.08 2.80
N THR A 27 -4.90 -2.23 3.46
CA THR A 27 -5.32 -3.48 2.82
C THR A 27 -6.71 -3.31 2.22
N SER A 28 -7.69 -2.83 2.98
CA SER A 28 -9.05 -2.58 2.47
C SER A 28 -9.06 -1.56 1.32
N PHE A 29 -8.19 -0.54 1.39
CA PHE A 29 -8.02 0.41 0.30
C PHE A 29 -7.56 -0.30 -1.00
N PHE A 30 -6.49 -1.10 -0.96
CA PHE A 30 -5.99 -1.81 -2.16
C PHE A 30 -6.90 -2.93 -2.65
N GLU A 31 -7.63 -3.59 -1.76
CA GLU A 31 -8.63 -4.62 -2.12
C GLU A 31 -9.78 -4.08 -2.96
N ASN A 32 -10.11 -2.81 -2.82
CA ASN A 32 -11.28 -2.19 -3.44
C ASN A 32 -10.92 -1.09 -4.44
N LEU A 33 -9.62 -0.89 -4.68
CA LEU A 33 -9.13 0.11 -5.61
C LEU A 33 -9.26 -0.40 -7.05
N ASP A 34 -10.23 0.16 -7.77
CA ASP A 34 -10.38 -0.04 -9.22
C ASP A 34 -9.86 1.21 -9.96
N LEU A 35 -8.69 1.08 -10.61
CA LEU A 35 -8.09 2.13 -11.43
C LEU A 35 -7.98 1.65 -12.88
N LYS A 36 -8.70 2.33 -13.78
CA LYS A 36 -8.86 1.90 -15.17
C LYS A 36 -7.83 2.48 -16.15
N GLU A 37 -7.27 3.65 -15.84
CA GLU A 37 -6.44 4.39 -16.82
C GLU A 37 -5.08 4.82 -16.27
N LYS A 38 -5.07 5.57 -15.17
CA LYS A 38 -3.83 6.15 -14.62
C LYS A 38 -3.81 6.16 -13.11
N LEU A 39 -2.61 6.00 -12.56
CA LEU A 39 -2.37 6.17 -11.13
C LEU A 39 -2.40 7.67 -10.77
N PRO A 40 -2.91 8.04 -9.59
CA PRO A 40 -2.78 9.38 -9.06
C PRO A 40 -1.32 9.85 -8.99
N THR A 41 -1.11 11.17 -9.08
CA THR A 41 0.20 11.75 -8.78
C THR A 41 0.63 11.37 -7.36
N ASN A 42 1.91 11.01 -7.20
CA ASN A 42 2.50 10.55 -5.93
C ASN A 42 1.94 9.21 -5.40
N PHE A 43 1.31 8.38 -6.25
CA PHE A 43 0.78 7.07 -5.82
C PHE A 43 1.84 6.14 -5.24
N ARG A 44 3.09 6.25 -5.70
CA ARG A 44 4.22 5.49 -5.17
C ARG A 44 4.33 5.59 -3.64
N LYS A 45 4.05 6.76 -3.05
CA LYS A 45 4.16 7.01 -1.61
C LYS A 45 3.25 6.11 -0.77
N ILE A 46 2.04 5.82 -1.23
CA ILE A 46 1.12 4.94 -0.46
C ILE A 46 1.59 3.48 -0.51
N ILE A 47 2.17 3.04 -1.63
CA ILE A 47 2.72 1.67 -1.77
C ILE A 47 3.97 1.51 -0.89
N GLU A 48 4.86 2.51 -0.88
CA GLU A 48 6.04 2.51 0.00
C GLU A 48 5.65 2.35 1.47
N ASN A 49 4.64 3.09 1.92
CA ASN A 49 4.16 3.00 3.30
C ASN A 49 3.42 1.69 3.59
N TYR A 50 2.72 1.12 2.60
CA TYR A 50 2.09 -0.19 2.75
C TYR A 50 3.13 -1.30 2.93
N LEU A 51 4.18 -1.31 2.10
CA LEU A 51 5.30 -2.26 2.23
C LEU A 51 6.01 -2.14 3.59
N ASP A 52 6.26 -0.90 4.05
CA ASP A 52 6.85 -0.64 5.36
C ASP A 52 5.98 -1.21 6.50
N ILE A 53 4.66 -0.95 6.44
CA ILE A 53 3.72 -1.45 7.45
C ILE A 53 3.58 -2.99 7.42
N LEU A 54 3.55 -3.62 6.24
CA LEU A 54 3.58 -5.09 6.14
C LEU A 54 4.81 -5.68 6.82
N THR A 55 5.98 -5.07 6.59
CA THR A 55 7.25 -5.47 7.21
C THR A 55 7.20 -5.33 8.72
N LYS A 56 6.72 -4.17 9.22
CA LYS A 56 6.64 -3.88 10.66
C LYS A 56 5.64 -4.76 11.42
N THR A 57 4.55 -5.13 10.76
CA THR A 57 3.51 -5.99 11.35
C THR A 57 3.78 -7.47 11.11
N ASN A 58 4.79 -7.80 10.29
CA ASN A 58 5.09 -9.15 9.81
C ASN A 58 3.85 -9.84 9.21
N GLN A 59 3.03 -9.07 8.49
CA GLN A 59 1.83 -9.56 7.81
C GLN A 59 2.04 -9.57 6.30
N LYS A 60 1.25 -10.42 5.63
CA LYS A 60 1.23 -10.52 4.17
C LYS A 60 0.02 -9.75 3.61
N PRO A 61 0.10 -9.26 2.37
CA PRO A 61 -1.07 -8.71 1.68
C PRO A 61 -2.18 -9.76 1.57
N SER A 62 -3.44 -9.29 1.53
CA SER A 62 -4.56 -10.19 1.25
C SER A 62 -4.57 -10.62 -0.22
N ALA A 63 -5.17 -11.77 -0.50
CA ALA A 63 -5.29 -12.28 -1.87
C ALA A 63 -5.97 -11.29 -2.82
N LYS A 64 -6.98 -10.54 -2.33
CA LYS A 64 -7.68 -9.54 -3.12
C LYS A 64 -6.83 -8.30 -3.38
N ALA A 65 -6.02 -7.86 -2.41
CA ALA A 65 -5.05 -6.78 -2.62
C ALA A 65 -3.94 -7.18 -3.62
N LEU A 66 -3.50 -8.45 -3.61
CA LEU A 66 -2.50 -8.95 -4.55
C LEU A 66 -2.93 -8.78 -6.02
N VAL A 67 -4.23 -8.88 -6.33
CA VAL A 67 -4.75 -8.65 -7.69
C VAL A 67 -4.40 -7.24 -8.19
N PHE A 68 -4.56 -6.21 -7.35
CA PHE A 68 -4.16 -4.85 -7.68
C PHE A 68 -2.64 -4.78 -7.95
N PHE A 69 -1.82 -5.38 -7.09
CA PHE A 69 -0.37 -5.33 -7.25
C PHE A 69 0.11 -6.08 -8.50
N GLU A 70 -0.51 -7.21 -8.85
CA GLU A 70 -0.25 -7.93 -10.10
C GLU A 70 -0.56 -7.08 -11.34
N GLN A 71 -1.68 -6.36 -11.35
CA GLN A 71 -2.06 -5.47 -12.45
C GLN A 71 -0.99 -4.39 -12.72
N TRP A 72 -0.31 -3.91 -11.68
CA TRP A 72 0.63 -2.79 -11.77
C TRP A 72 2.11 -3.20 -11.73
N LYS A 73 2.44 -4.50 -11.75
CA LYS A 73 3.82 -5.01 -11.56
C LYS A 73 4.86 -4.50 -12.57
N ASP A 74 4.43 -4.21 -13.78
CA ASP A 74 5.29 -3.72 -14.86
C ASP A 74 5.36 -2.20 -14.94
N ASN A 75 4.66 -1.48 -14.05
CA ASN A 75 4.79 -0.04 -13.95
C ASN A 75 6.23 0.34 -13.53
N ALA A 76 6.94 1.05 -14.40
CA ALA A 76 8.36 1.38 -14.21
C ALA A 76 8.66 2.06 -12.85
N SER A 77 7.75 2.89 -12.35
CA SER A 77 7.95 3.63 -11.10
C SER A 77 7.67 2.79 -9.84
N LEU A 78 6.92 1.69 -9.96
CA LEU A 78 6.44 0.86 -8.85
C LEU A 78 7.03 -0.54 -8.82
N LYS A 79 7.61 -1.01 -9.94
CA LYS A 79 8.09 -2.38 -10.15
C LYS A 79 8.94 -2.91 -9.00
N SER A 80 9.85 -2.11 -8.47
CA SER A 80 10.73 -2.53 -7.36
C SER A 80 9.98 -2.73 -6.03
N LEU A 81 8.95 -1.93 -5.76
CA LEU A 81 8.12 -2.03 -4.55
C LEU A 81 7.14 -3.19 -4.67
N ILE A 82 6.45 -3.30 -5.81
CA ILE A 82 5.50 -4.37 -6.07
C ILE A 82 6.20 -5.73 -6.04
N LYS A 83 7.40 -5.84 -6.63
CA LYS A 83 8.20 -7.07 -6.54
C LYS A 83 8.47 -7.50 -5.11
N GLN A 84 8.59 -6.58 -4.15
CA GLN A 84 8.79 -6.93 -2.74
C GLN A 84 7.49 -7.36 -2.06
N ILE A 85 6.36 -6.78 -2.45
CA ILE A 85 5.02 -7.11 -1.94
C ILE A 85 4.58 -8.51 -2.43
N LEU A 86 4.93 -8.87 -3.67
CA LEU A 86 4.57 -10.15 -4.30
C LEU A 86 5.51 -11.32 -3.94
N LYS A 87 6.49 -11.13 -3.06
CA LYS A 87 7.43 -12.20 -2.64
C LYS A 87 6.77 -13.29 -1.80
#